data_AF-L9Z9E4-F1
#
_entry.id   AF-L9Z9E4-F1
#
_cell.length_a   1.000
_cell.length_b   1.000
_cell.length_c   1.000
_cell.angle_alpha   90.00
_cell.angle_beta   90.00
_cell.angle_gamma   90.00
#
_symmetry.space_group_name_H-M   'P 1'
#
loop_
_entity.id
_entity.type
_entity.pdbx_description
1 polymer ?
#
loop_
_entity_poly.entity_id
_entity_poly.type
_entity_poly.pdbx_seq_one_letter_code
_entity_poly.pdbx_strand_id
1 'polypeptide(L)'
;SQGYLRVGTHLAIEPLQLEDSEQTSSDILRPKTLREFLSFYRDSMQWRAKRRHALLEGIGHTGGRRSCVRSLDLSDYDPEERTLTFLNRPESGTRLKRGDSHQRKVVLSEEPNEVLHEYVERERVDV
;
A
#
# COMPACT_ATOMS: atom_id res chain seq x y z
N SER A 1 14.92 22.78 -27.77
CA SER A 1 15.47 21.56 -27.17
C SER A 1 15.83 21.87 -25.74
N GLN A 2 15.37 21.10 -24.76
CA GLN A 2 15.84 21.26 -23.39
C GLN A 2 17.29 20.75 -23.37
N GLY A 3 18.24 21.65 -23.13
CA GLY A 3 19.68 21.37 -23.25
C GLY A 3 20.08 20.20 -22.36
N TYR A 4 20.80 19.25 -22.93
CA TYR A 4 21.37 18.15 -22.15
C TYR A 4 22.43 18.71 -21.20
N LEU A 5 22.38 18.31 -19.94
CA LEU A 5 23.45 18.59 -18.98
C LEU A 5 24.74 17.91 -19.44
N ARG A 6 25.88 18.54 -19.17
CA ARG A 6 27.19 17.99 -19.51
C ARG A 6 27.40 16.67 -18.76
N VAL A 7 27.91 15.65 -19.45
CA VAL A 7 28.35 14.41 -18.78
C VAL A 7 29.37 14.79 -17.69
N GLY A 8 29.12 14.35 -16.46
CA GLY A 8 29.91 14.70 -15.28
C GLY A 8 29.34 15.82 -14.40
N THR A 9 28.22 16.46 -14.75
CA THR A 9 27.55 17.44 -13.86
C THR A 9 27.20 16.83 -12.48
N HIS A 10 26.93 15.53 -12.41
CA HIS A 10 26.70 14.83 -11.13
C HIS A 10 27.92 14.83 -10.20
N LEU A 11 29.14 15.03 -10.71
CA LEU A 11 30.36 15.14 -9.90
C LEU A 11 30.55 16.53 -9.30
N ALA A 12 29.88 17.55 -9.85
CA ALA A 12 29.91 18.92 -9.33
C ALA A 12 28.85 19.15 -8.23
N ILE A 13 27.98 18.17 -8.00
CA ILE A 13 27.01 18.18 -6.91
C ILE A 13 27.64 17.39 -5.78
N GLU A 14 27.96 18.07 -4.69
CA GLU A 14 28.30 17.40 -3.44
C GLU A 14 26.97 16.92 -2.82
N PRO A 15 26.71 15.60 -2.78
CA PRO A 15 25.50 15.11 -2.16
C PRO A 15 25.59 15.39 -0.66
N LEU A 16 24.46 15.77 -0.06
CA LEU A 16 24.37 15.87 1.39
C LEU A 16 24.83 14.53 1.99
N GLN A 17 25.94 14.55 2.72
CA GLN A 17 26.40 13.42 3.50
C GLN A 17 25.59 13.45 4.79
N LEU A 18 24.57 12.59 4.86
CA LEU A 18 23.78 12.38 6.06
C LEU A 18 24.31 11.13 6.76
N GLU A 19 24.44 11.19 8.07
CA GLU A 19 24.69 10.00 8.87
C GLU A 19 23.51 9.02 8.70
N ASP A 20 23.73 7.71 8.83
CA ASP A 20 22.69 6.69 8.61
C ASP A 20 21.40 6.94 9.43
N SER A 21 21.54 7.52 10.63
CA SER A 21 20.42 7.93 11.48
C SER A 21 19.60 9.09 10.90
N GLU A 22 20.24 10.01 10.19
CA GLU A 22 19.63 11.19 9.56
C GLU A 22 19.01 10.87 8.20
N GLN A 23 19.35 9.71 7.61
CA GLN A 23 18.71 9.20 6.39
C GLN A 23 17.33 8.56 6.65
N THR A 24 16.84 8.58 7.90
CA THR A 24 15.54 8.01 8.27
C THR A 24 14.59 9.08 8.78
N SER A 25 13.41 9.19 8.16
CA SER A 25 12.33 10.00 8.70
C SER A 25 11.60 9.22 9.79
N SER A 26 11.40 9.84 10.95
CA SER A 26 10.57 9.31 12.04
C SER A 26 9.10 9.72 11.91
N ASP A 27 8.74 10.44 10.85
CA ASP A 27 7.36 10.85 10.60
C ASP A 27 6.51 9.63 10.22
N ILE A 28 5.46 9.40 11.02
CA ILE A 28 4.57 8.26 10.89
C ILE A 28 3.12 8.71 11.05
N LEU A 29 2.20 8.05 10.35
CA LEU A 29 0.78 8.21 10.62
C LEU A 29 0.48 7.67 12.02
N ARG A 30 0.16 8.56 12.96
CA ARG A 30 -0.08 8.17 14.35
C ARG A 30 -1.31 7.27 14.45
N PRO A 31 -1.32 6.27 15.34
CA PRO A 31 -2.47 5.35 15.49
C PRO A 31 -3.79 6.05 15.80
N LYS A 32 -3.75 7.20 16.49
CA LYS A 32 -4.95 8.02 16.74
C LYS A 32 -5.50 8.61 15.44
N THR A 33 -4.64 9.25 14.65
CA THR A 33 -4.99 9.85 13.36
C THR A 33 -5.49 8.80 12.36
N LEU A 34 -4.87 7.62 12.32
CA LEU A 34 -5.35 6.51 11.49
C LEU A 34 -6.80 6.13 11.88
N ARG A 35 -7.08 5.97 13.18
CA ARG A 35 -8.43 5.63 13.66
C ARG A 35 -9.45 6.71 13.32
N GLU A 36 -9.09 7.99 13.42
CA GLU A 36 -9.95 9.11 13.04
C GLU A 36 -10.29 9.07 11.54
N PHE A 37 -9.29 8.81 10.68
CA PHE A 37 -9.52 8.67 9.24
C PHE A 37 -10.39 7.48 8.91
N LEU A 38 -10.15 6.32 9.53
CA LEU A 38 -10.97 5.13 9.33
C LEU A 38 -12.42 5.35 9.78
N SER A 39 -12.64 5.96 10.96
CA SER A 39 -13.99 6.33 11.42
C SER A 39 -14.70 7.21 10.41
N PHE A 40 -14.04 8.27 9.92
CA PHE A 40 -14.62 9.14 8.90
C PHE A 40 -15.09 8.37 7.66
N TYR A 41 -14.29 7.42 7.15
CA TYR A 41 -14.69 6.62 5.99
C TYR A 41 -15.80 5.63 6.31
N ARG A 42 -15.76 4.97 7.47
CA ARG A 42 -16.74 3.95 7.89
C ARG A 42 -18.13 4.55 8.09
N ASP A 43 -18.19 5.76 8.66
CA ASP A 43 -19.43 6.49 8.96
C ASP A 43 -19.99 7.24 7.75
N SER A 44 -19.21 7.37 6.67
CA SER A 44 -19.60 8.14 5.50
C SER A 44 -20.32 7.29 4.46
N MET A 45 -21.60 7.58 4.20
CA MET A 45 -22.34 6.96 3.08
C MET A 45 -21.70 7.24 1.70
N GLN A 46 -21.04 8.39 1.53
CA GLN A 46 -20.44 8.79 0.26
C GLN A 46 -19.08 8.11 0.03
N TRP A 47 -18.29 7.94 1.10
CA TRP A 47 -16.89 7.52 1.01
C TRP A 47 -16.63 6.09 1.47
N ARG A 48 -17.59 5.45 2.14
CA ARG A 48 -17.52 4.04 2.53
C ARG A 48 -17.26 3.16 1.32
N ALA A 49 -16.46 2.12 1.53
CA ALA A 49 -16.01 1.16 0.52
C ALA A 49 -15.43 1.72 -0.80
N LYS A 50 -15.20 3.04 -0.95
CA LYS A 50 -14.48 3.55 -2.12
C LYS A 50 -13.03 3.09 -2.07
N ARG A 51 -12.35 3.09 -3.23
CA ARG A 51 -10.95 2.68 -3.37
C ARG A 51 -10.01 3.25 -2.30
N ARG A 52 -10.20 4.52 -1.90
CA ARG A 52 -9.36 5.17 -0.87
C ARG A 52 -9.60 4.60 0.53
N HIS A 53 -10.84 4.27 0.86
CA HIS A 53 -11.19 3.62 2.12
C HIS A 53 -10.62 2.21 2.18
N ALA A 54 -10.90 1.39 1.17
CA ALA A 54 -10.38 0.02 1.04
C ALA A 54 -8.85 -0.03 1.13
N LEU A 55 -8.18 0.90 0.47
CA LEU A 55 -6.73 1.03 0.53
C LEU A 55 -6.23 1.37 1.95
N LEU A 56 -6.89 2.30 2.64
CA LEU A 56 -6.49 2.71 3.99
C LEU A 56 -6.72 1.59 5.01
N GLU A 57 -7.84 0.88 4.93
CA GLU A 57 -8.11 -0.32 5.74
C GLU A 57 -7.06 -1.40 5.50
N GLY A 58 -6.81 -1.75 4.23
CA GLY A 58 -5.83 -2.76 3.88
C GLY A 58 -4.41 -2.42 4.36
N ILE A 59 -3.96 -1.17 4.18
CA ILE A 59 -2.65 -0.72 4.67
C ILE A 59 -2.61 -0.68 6.20
N GLY A 60 -3.63 -0.11 6.83
CA GLY A 60 -3.73 0.06 8.27
C GLY A 60 -3.72 -1.28 9.02
N HIS A 61 -4.41 -2.28 8.48
CA HIS A 61 -4.47 -3.62 9.05
C HIS A 61 -3.21 -4.45 8.77
N THR A 62 -2.68 -4.42 7.55
CA THR A 62 -1.62 -5.34 7.12
C THR A 62 -0.20 -4.81 7.28
N GLY A 63 -0.04 -3.49 7.48
CA GLY A 63 1.26 -2.80 7.41
C GLY A 63 1.96 -2.94 6.05
N GLY A 64 1.20 -3.25 4.99
CA GLY A 64 1.74 -3.52 3.66
C GLY A 64 2.49 -2.32 3.08
N ARG A 65 3.77 -2.53 2.71
CA ARG A 65 4.51 -1.53 1.95
C ARG A 65 3.89 -1.34 0.56
N ARG A 66 4.09 -0.17 -0.04
CA ARG A 66 3.52 0.20 -1.35
C ARG A 66 3.66 -0.86 -2.44
N SER A 67 4.81 -1.54 -2.54
CA SER A 67 4.98 -2.61 -3.54
C SER A 67 4.16 -3.87 -3.23
N CYS A 68 3.97 -4.21 -1.95
CA CYS A 68 3.11 -5.33 -1.54
C CYS A 68 1.66 -5.05 -1.85
N VAL A 69 1.20 -3.82 -1.58
CA VAL A 69 -0.19 -3.44 -1.87
C VAL A 69 -0.45 -3.42 -3.38
N ARG A 70 0.54 -2.97 -4.16
CA ARG A 70 0.47 -3.00 -5.63
C ARG A 70 0.51 -4.40 -6.23
N SER A 71 1.00 -5.41 -5.51
CA SER A 71 1.10 -6.76 -6.04
C SER A 71 -0.17 -7.59 -5.87
N LEU A 72 -1.13 -7.10 -5.08
CA LEU A 72 -2.39 -7.79 -4.79
C LEU A 72 -3.30 -7.83 -6.02
N ASP A 73 -3.91 -8.98 -6.22
CA ASP A 73 -4.96 -9.23 -7.20
C ASP A 73 -6.23 -9.74 -6.50
N LEU A 74 -7.35 -9.84 -7.21
CA LEU A 74 -8.61 -10.39 -6.68
C LEU A 74 -8.43 -11.81 -6.16
N SER A 75 -7.64 -12.63 -6.85
CA SER A 75 -7.37 -14.02 -6.44
C SER A 75 -6.62 -14.13 -5.11
N ASP A 76 -6.04 -13.04 -4.62
CA ASP A 76 -5.30 -13.00 -3.36
C ASP A 76 -6.19 -12.76 -2.14
N TYR A 77 -7.45 -12.37 -2.38
CA TYR A 77 -8.41 -12.03 -1.34
C TYR A 77 -9.48 -13.12 -1.23
N ASP A 78 -9.65 -13.64 -0.03
CA ASP A 78 -10.70 -14.58 0.33
C ASP A 78 -11.60 -13.93 1.40
N PRO A 79 -12.82 -13.50 1.06
CA PRO A 79 -13.71 -12.81 2.00
C PRO A 79 -14.29 -13.74 3.07
N GLU A 80 -14.45 -15.03 2.77
CA GLU A 80 -15.03 -16.02 3.69
C GLU A 80 -14.01 -16.41 4.76
N GLU A 81 -12.79 -16.73 4.34
CA GLU A 81 -11.68 -17.02 5.25
C GLU A 81 -11.08 -15.74 5.86
N ARG A 82 -11.51 -14.57 5.37
CA ARG A 82 -10.99 -13.24 5.73
C ARG A 82 -9.48 -13.17 5.55
N THR A 83 -8.96 -13.62 4.42
CA THR A 83 -7.52 -13.65 4.20
C THR A 83 -7.08 -12.82 3.00
N LEU A 84 -5.90 -12.22 3.14
CA LEU A 84 -5.20 -11.51 2.07
C LEU A 84 -3.81 -12.11 1.90
N THR A 85 -3.51 -12.63 0.72
CA THR A 85 -2.27 -13.35 0.44
C THR A 85 -1.35 -12.52 -0.44
N PHE A 86 -0.23 -12.08 0.13
CA PHE A 86 0.80 -11.39 -0.63
C PHE A 86 1.65 -12.43 -1.36
N LEU A 87 1.53 -12.49 -2.68
CA LEU A 87 2.31 -13.39 -3.53
C LEU A 87 3.34 -12.60 -4.36
N ASN A 88 4.49 -13.22 -4.61
CA ASN A 88 5.46 -12.70 -5.54
C ASN A 88 5.15 -13.23 -6.93
N ARG A 89 4.84 -12.33 -7.86
CA ARG A 89 4.66 -12.68 -9.27
C ARG A 89 5.73 -11.98 -10.09
N PRO A 90 6.92 -12.58 -10.28
CA PRO A 90 8.03 -11.92 -10.96
C PRO A 90 7.82 -11.75 -12.46
N GLU A 91 6.99 -12.61 -13.06
CA GLU A 91 6.65 -12.64 -14.49
C GLU A 91 5.48 -11.71 -14.86
N SER A 92 4.60 -11.38 -13.91
CA SER A 92 3.61 -10.31 -14.09
C SER A 92 4.18 -8.98 -13.62
N GLY A 93 3.66 -7.85 -14.10
CA GLY A 93 4.12 -6.51 -13.71
C GLY A 93 3.96 -6.14 -12.23
N THR A 94 3.60 -7.09 -11.37
CA THR A 94 3.21 -6.97 -9.96
C THR A 94 4.19 -7.67 -9.01
N ARG A 95 5.50 -7.60 -9.32
CA ARG A 95 6.57 -8.22 -8.52
C ARG A 95 6.70 -7.64 -7.09
N LEU A 96 6.98 -8.50 -6.11
CA LEU A 96 7.40 -8.05 -4.78
C LEU A 96 8.86 -7.59 -4.80
N LYS A 97 9.15 -6.41 -4.24
CA LYS A 97 10.49 -5.77 -4.27
C LYS A 97 11.63 -6.66 -3.76
N ARG A 98 11.35 -7.62 -2.88
CA ARG A 98 12.32 -8.55 -2.28
C ARG A 98 11.97 -10.03 -2.56
N GLY A 99 11.19 -10.27 -3.61
CA GLY A 99 10.85 -11.62 -4.07
C GLY A 99 10.08 -12.44 -3.04
N ASP A 100 10.36 -13.74 -3.02
CA ASP A 100 9.59 -14.74 -2.25
C ASP A 100 9.70 -14.57 -0.74
N SER A 101 10.78 -13.94 -0.26
CA SER A 101 11.01 -13.67 1.17
C SER A 101 9.93 -12.80 1.85
N HIS A 102 9.06 -12.14 1.06
CA HIS A 102 7.98 -11.31 1.58
C HIS A 102 6.58 -11.85 1.27
N GLN A 103 6.48 -13.08 0.77
CA GLN A 103 5.20 -13.75 0.66
C GLN A 103 4.64 -14.05 2.05
N ARG A 104 3.36 -13.74 2.25
CA ARG A 104 2.67 -14.03 3.52
C ARG A 104 1.16 -13.99 3.34
N LYS A 105 0.45 -14.79 4.14
CA LYS A 105 -1.00 -14.69 4.30
C LYS A 105 -1.30 -13.88 5.56
N VAL A 106 -2.22 -12.92 5.45
CA VAL A 106 -2.68 -12.11 6.59
C VAL A 106 -4.16 -12.43 6.80
N VAL A 107 -4.52 -12.78 8.04
CA VAL A 107 -5.92 -12.86 8.46
C VAL A 107 -6.40 -11.45 8.80
N LEU A 108 -7.50 -11.07 8.18
CA LEU A 108 -8.17 -9.80 8.35
C LEU A 108 -9.07 -9.88 9.57
N SER A 109 -9.11 -8.79 10.34
CA SER A 109 -10.22 -8.57 11.27
C SER A 109 -11.51 -8.34 10.47
N GLU A 110 -12.64 -8.48 11.15
CA GLU A 110 -13.97 -8.37 10.56
C GLU A 110 -14.17 -7.06 9.79
N GLU A 111 -13.90 -5.92 10.42
CA GLU A 111 -14.13 -4.60 9.81
C GLU A 111 -13.31 -4.35 8.52
N PRO A 112 -11.97 -4.57 8.47
CA PRO A 112 -11.24 -4.49 7.20
C PRO A 112 -11.75 -5.47 6.15
N ASN A 113 -12.19 -6.66 6.55
CA ASN A 113 -12.75 -7.63 5.62
C ASN A 113 -14.06 -7.15 5.01
N GLU A 114 -14.98 -6.64 5.83
CA GLU A 114 -16.26 -6.09 5.36
C GLU A 114 -16.05 -4.95 4.36
N VAL A 115 -15.15 -4.01 4.66
CA VAL A 115 -14.87 -2.87 3.78
C VAL A 115 -14.23 -3.33 2.46
N LEU A 116 -13.29 -4.28 2.51
CA LEU A 116 -12.66 -4.82 1.30
C LEU A 116 -13.67 -5.58 0.44
N HIS A 117 -14.53 -6.39 1.06
CA HIS A 117 -15.60 -7.10 0.37
C HIS A 117 -16.57 -6.11 -0.29
N GLU A 118 -17.07 -5.10 0.44
CA GLU A 118 -17.97 -4.08 -0.10
C GLU A 118 -17.32 -3.31 -1.27
N TYR A 119 -16.01 -3.02 -1.20
CA TYR A 119 -15.29 -2.38 -2.30
C TYR A 119 -15.24 -3.27 -3.54
N VAL A 120 -14.89 -4.55 -3.37
CA VAL A 120 -14.77 -5.51 -4.48
C VAL A 120 -16.13 -5.70 -5.17
N GLU A 121 -17.21 -5.84 -4.40
CA GLU A 121 -18.55 -6.13 -4.93
C GLU A 121 -19.22 -4.92 -5.61
N ARG A 122 -18.99 -3.70 -5.13
CA ARG A 122 -19.80 -2.53 -5.52
C ARG A 122 -19.03 -1.41 -6.21
N GLU A 123 -17.78 -1.21 -5.85
CA GLU A 123 -17.05 0.04 -6.13
C GLU A 123 -15.81 -0.15 -7.00
N ARG A 124 -15.35 -1.40 -7.16
CA ARG A 124 -14.21 -1.72 -8.01
C ARG A 124 -14.61 -1.57 -9.48
N VAL A 125 -13.76 -0.87 -10.23
CA VAL A 125 -13.87 -0.76 -11.69
C VAL A 125 -12.88 -1.74 -12.30
N ASP A 126 -13.35 -2.57 -13.24
CA ASP A 126 -12.46 -3.40 -14.07
C ASP A 126 -11.65 -2.50 -15.01
N VAL A 127 -10.34 -2.70 -15.04
CA VAL A 127 -9.36 -1.89 -15.80
C VAL A 127 -8.51 -2.76 -16.71
#